data_AF-A0A3M1XCR3-F1
#
_entry.id   AF-A0A3M1XCR3-F1
#
_cell.length_a   1.000
_cell.length_b   1.000
_cell.length_c   1.000
_cell.angle_alpha   90.00
_cell.angle_beta   90.00
_cell.angle_gamma   90.00
#
_symmetry.space_group_name_H-M   'P 1'
#
loop_
_entity.id
_entity.type
_entity.pdbx_description
1 polymer ?
#
loop_
_entity_poly.entity_id
_entity_poly.type
_entity_poly.pdbx_seq_one_letter_code
_entity_poly.pdbx_strand_id
1 'polypeptide(L)' 'MWQLVLQHATTEMARWLRDDYELDAHATGILMGQAARYDLGNFFDPAYTMVCKVPRRYLPK' A
#
# COMPACT_ATOMS: atom_id res chain seq x y z
N MET A 1 2.50 -7.34 16.28
CA MET A 1 3.37 -6.26 15.76
C MET A 1 3.38 -6.19 14.23
N TRP A 2 3.71 -7.27 13.51
CA TRP A 2 3.72 -7.27 12.02
C TRP A 2 2.36 -6.94 11.37
N GLN A 3 1.24 -7.35 11.96
CA GLN A 3 -0.09 -7.04 11.42
C GLN A 3 -0.40 -5.54 11.42
N LEU A 4 0.06 -4.79 12.43
CA LEU A 4 -0.18 -3.35 12.53
C LEU A 4 0.56 -2.57 11.43
N VAL A 5 1.83 -2.88 11.20
CA VAL A 5 2.63 -2.22 10.15
C VAL A 5 2.15 -2.56 8.74
N LEU A 6 1.62 -3.78 8.54
CA LEU A 6 0.99 -4.16 7.28
C LEU A 6 -0.29 -3.36 7.04
N GLN A 7 -1.21 -3.36 7.99
CA GLN A 7 -2.47 -2.60 7.86
C GLN A 7 -2.20 -1.12 7.66
N HIS A 8 -1.28 -0.55 8.44
CA HIS A 8 -0.86 0.85 8.29
C HIS A 8 -0.32 1.15 6.87
N ALA A 9 0.57 0.31 6.34
CA ALA A 9 1.11 0.50 4.99
C ALA A 9 0.02 0.38 3.90
N THR A 10 -0.96 -0.52 4.07
CA THR A 10 -2.10 -0.65 3.17
C THR A 10 -3.03 0.57 3.23
N THR A 11 -3.36 1.05 4.43
CA THR A 11 -4.24 2.21 4.63
C THR A 11 -3.62 3.48 4.08
N GLU A 12 -2.33 3.72 4.34
CA GLU A 12 -1.62 4.89 3.81
C GLU A 12 -1.53 4.86 2.28
N MET A 13 -1.27 3.69 1.68
CA MET A 13 -1.28 3.56 0.22
C MET A 13 -2.67 3.79 -0.38
N ALA A 14 -3.72 3.23 0.24
CA ALA A 14 -5.09 3.44 -0.21
C ALA A 14 -5.50 4.92 -0.08
N ARG A 15 -5.05 5.60 0.96
CA ARG A 15 -5.25 7.04 1.12
C ARG A 15 -4.54 7.83 0.03
N TRP A 16 -3.26 7.56 -0.21
CA TRP A 16 -2.48 8.22 -1.26
C TRP A 16 -3.11 8.05 -2.66
N LEU A 17 -3.58 6.85 -3.00
CA LEU A 17 -4.26 6.58 -4.27
C LEU A 17 -5.60 7.34 -4.42
N ARG A 18 -6.32 7.56 -3.33
CA ARG A 18 -7.59 8.30 -3.35
C ARG A 18 -7.36 9.81 -3.39
N ASP A 19 -6.40 10.30 -2.62
CA ASP A 19 -6.15 11.72 -2.43
C ASP A 19 -5.39 12.32 -3.63
N ASP A 20 -4.38 11.62 -4.18
CA ASP A 20 -3.53 12.15 -5.27
C ASP A 20 -4.00 11.75 -6.67
N TYR A 21 -4.75 10.65 -6.80
CA TYR A 21 -5.19 10.09 -8.10
C TYR A 21 -6.71 10.02 -8.26
N GLU A 22 -7.47 10.59 -7.32
CA GLU A 22 -8.94 10.64 -7.32
C GLU A 22 -9.61 9.27 -7.56
N LEU A 23 -8.93 8.18 -7.21
CA LEU A 23 -9.47 6.84 -7.38
C LEU A 23 -10.62 6.64 -6.40
N ASP A 24 -11.74 6.07 -6.87
CA ASP A 24 -12.82 5.67 -5.97
C ASP A 24 -12.39 4.48 -5.09
N ALA A 25 -13.16 4.20 -4.03
CA ALA A 25 -12.82 3.13 -3.09
C ALA A 25 -12.78 1.74 -3.77
N HIS A 26 -13.57 1.53 -4.82
CA HIS A 26 -13.67 0.24 -5.50
C HIS A 26 -12.48 0.00 -6.43
N ALA A 27 -12.13 0.98 -7.27
CA ALA A 27 -10.95 0.99 -8.13
C ALA A 27 -9.67 0.91 -7.31
N THR A 28 -9.59 1.65 -6.19
CA THR A 28 -8.48 1.53 -5.23
C THR A 28 -8.38 0.10 -4.69
N GLY A 29 -9.50 -0.50 -4.28
CA GLY A 29 -9.54 -1.88 -3.79
C GLY A 29 -9.11 -2.91 -4.84
N ILE A 30 -9.57 -2.76 -6.09
CA ILE A 30 -9.19 -3.62 -7.22
C ILE A 30 -7.69 -3.49 -7.51
N LEU A 31 -7.19 -2.26 -7.62
CA LEU A 31 -5.78 -1.99 -7.90
C LEU A 31 -4.87 -2.55 -6.80
N MET A 32 -5.25 -2.31 -5.53
CA MET A 32 -4.51 -2.82 -4.39
C MET A 32 -4.54 -4.36 -4.32
N GLY A 33 -5.70 -4.98 -4.55
CA GLY A 33 -5.83 -6.44 -4.53
C GLY A 33 -5.06 -7.15 -5.65
N GLN A 34 -4.97 -6.53 -6.84
CA GLN A 34 -4.33 -7.13 -8.01
C GLN A 34 -2.83 -6.80 -8.13
N ALA A 35 -2.41 -5.62 -7.67
CA ALA A 35 -1.09 -5.09 -7.98
C ALA A 35 -0.25 -4.68 -6.76
N ALA A 36 -0.83 -4.60 -5.55
CA ALA A 36 -0.05 -4.27 -4.36
C ALA A 36 0.95 -5.38 -4.04
N ARG A 37 2.21 -4.98 -3.84
CA ARG A 37 3.28 -5.85 -3.35
C ARG A 37 3.71 -5.37 -1.98
N TYR A 38 3.81 -6.29 -1.04
CA TYR A 38 4.27 -6.02 0.31
C TYR A 38 5.68 -6.55 0.47
N ASP A 39 6.65 -5.64 0.54
CA ASP A 39 8.03 -5.99 0.85
C ASP A 39 8.28 -5.76 2.33
N LEU A 40 8.72 -6.81 3.02
CA LEU A 40 9.19 -6.72 4.40
C LEU A 40 10.64 -6.23 4.35
N GLY A 41 10.84 -4.95 4.67
CA GLY A 41 12.14 -4.30 4.54
C GLY A 41 13.12 -4.69 5.64
N ASN A 42 12.66 -4.75 6.89
CA ASN A 42 13.50 -5.10 8.02
C ASN A 42 12.72 -5.88 9.08
N PHE A 43 13.23 -7.06 9.46
CA PHE A 43 12.78 -7.86 10.61
C PHE A 43 13.89 -7.83 11.66
N PHE A 44 14.26 -6.64 12.14
CA PHE A 44 15.22 -6.51 13.23
C PHE A 44 14.59 -5.61 14.29
N ASP A 45 14.37 -6.20 15.46
CA ASP A 45 13.78 -5.58 16.64
C ASP A 45 14.43 -4.20 16.93
N PRO A 46 13.71 -3.06 17.08
CA PRO A 46 12.26 -2.84 17.26
C PRO A 46 11.56 -2.11 16.08
N ALA A 47 12.19 -1.97 14.91
CA ALA A 47 11.65 -1.21 13.78
C ALA A 47 11.18 -2.14 12.64
N TYR A 48 9.94 -2.60 12.73
CA TYR A 48 9.30 -3.36 11.66
C TYR A 48 8.91 -2.42 10.51
N THR A 49 9.58 -2.54 9.38
CA THR A 49 9.27 -1.74 8.19
C THR A 49 8.55 -2.58 7.14
N MET A 50 7.31 -2.21 6.85
CA MET A 50 6.54 -2.77 5.73
C MET A 50 6.40 -1.72 4.64
N VAL A 51 6.70 -2.09 3.40
CA VAL A 51 6.54 -1.22 2.24
C VAL A 51 5.46 -1.80 1.34
N CYS A 52 4.38 -1.04 1.15
CA CYS A 52 3.37 -1.32 0.15
C CYS A 52 3.75 -0.64 -1.17
N LYS A 53 3.80 -1.38 -2.27
CA LYS A 53 4.22 -0.88 -3.60
C LYS A 53 3.17 -1.20 -4.64
N VAL A 54 2.85 -0.22 -5.50
CA VAL A 54 2.01 -0.39 -6.69
C VAL A 54 2.83 0.02 -7.93
N PRO A 55 2.84 -0.75 -9.03
CA PRO A 55 3.56 -0.37 -10.24
C PRO A 55 3.01 0.91 -10.86
N ARG A 56 3.88 1.90 -11.11
CA ARG A 56 3.51 3.21 -11.68
C ARG A 56 2.73 3.13 -13.00
N ARG A 57 2.92 2.06 -13.78
CA ARG A 57 2.21 1.83 -15.05
C ARG A 57 0.69 1.66 -14.88
N TYR A 58 0.23 1.34 -13.67
CA TYR A 58 -1.19 1.19 -13.36
C TYR A 58 -1.79 2.42 -12.70
N LEU A 59 -0.99 3.46 -12.45
CA LEU A 59 -1.49 4.73 -11.92
C LEU A 59 -2.10 5.55 -13.06
N PRO A 60 -3.25 6.20 -12.83
CA PRO A 60 -3.81 7.15 -13.78
C PRO A 60 -2.86 8.35 -13.95
N LYS A 61 -2.97 9.05 -15.10
CA LYS A 61 -2.10 10.18 -15.46
C LYS A 61 -2.49 11.47 -14.78
#